data_AF-A0A2E0UVB1-F1
#
_entry.id   AF-A0A2E0UVB1-F1
#
_cell.length_a   1.000
_cell.length_b   1.000
_cell.length_c   1.000
_cell.angle_alpha   90.00
_cell.angle_beta   90.00
_cell.angle_gamma   90.00
#
_symmetry.space_group_name_H-M   'P 1'
#
loop_
_entity.id
_entity.type
_entity.pdbx_description
1 polymer ?
#
loop_
_entity_poly.entity_id
_entity_poly.type
_entity_poly.pdbx_seq_one_letter_code
_entity_poly.pdbx_strand_id
1 'polypeptide(L)'
;MAQLRQDYEKFTELGAEILTLGPDGPRAFKRYWEENDIPYIGLADIKSKIADSFSQEVNLFKLGRMPALFVIDKEGIIRYAHYGDSMSDIPENSEVLEVIKQIKSD
;
A
#
# COMPACT_ATOMS: atom_id res chain seq x y z
N MET A 1 0.32 6.52 -3.37
CA MET A 1 -0.12 6.03 -2.03
C MET A 1 -0.90 7.07 -1.24
N ALA A 2 -0.62 8.38 -1.33
CA ALA A 2 -1.46 9.41 -0.70
C ALA A 2 -2.96 9.35 -1.09
N GLN A 3 -3.32 8.78 -2.25
CA GLN A 3 -4.72 8.60 -2.65
C GLN A 3 -5.55 7.78 -1.65
N LEU A 4 -4.94 6.82 -0.95
CA LEU A 4 -5.62 5.94 0.00
C LEU A 4 -6.21 6.74 1.17
N ARG A 5 -5.65 7.91 1.48
CA ARG A 5 -6.13 8.79 2.56
C ARG A 5 -7.53 9.33 2.30
N GLN A 6 -7.91 9.46 1.02
CA GLN A 6 -9.20 10.04 0.62
C GLN A 6 -10.38 9.19 1.09
N ASP A 7 -10.18 7.87 1.24
CA ASP A 7 -11.22 6.93 1.63
C ASP A 7 -10.84 6.14 2.89
N TYR A 8 -9.88 6.62 3.68
CA TYR A 8 -9.35 5.87 4.83
C TYR A 8 -10.44 5.40 5.79
N GLU A 9 -11.41 6.27 6.09
CA GLU A 9 -12.56 5.93 6.94
C GLU A 9 -13.31 4.69 6.41
N LYS A 10 -13.55 4.59 5.09
CA LYS A 10 -14.22 3.44 4.47
C LYS A 10 -13.44 2.15 4.64
N PHE A 11 -12.10 2.20 4.55
CA PHE A 11 -11.26 1.04 4.82
C PHE A 11 -11.41 0.58 6.28
N THR A 12 -11.37 1.52 7.22
CA THR A 12 -11.48 1.20 8.66
C THR A 12 -12.88 0.72 9.07
N GLU A 13 -13.95 1.25 8.46
CA GLU A 13 -15.33 0.74 8.63
C GLU A 13 -15.45 -0.70 8.14
N LEU A 14 -14.74 -1.04 7.07
CA LEU A 14 -14.60 -2.41 6.60
C LEU A 14 -13.61 -3.25 7.43
N GLY A 15 -13.08 -2.73 8.53
CA GLY A 15 -12.18 -3.45 9.43
C GLY A 15 -10.82 -3.77 8.79
N ALA A 16 -10.42 -3.01 7.77
CA ALA A 16 -9.12 -3.05 7.13
C ALA A 16 -8.26 -1.88 7.60
N GLU A 17 -6.98 -2.14 7.86
CA GLU A 17 -5.98 -1.13 8.17
C GLU A 17 -5.05 -0.95 6.96
N ILE A 18 -4.52 0.26 6.78
CA ILE A 18 -3.59 0.56 5.70
C ILE A 18 -2.16 0.64 6.24
N LEU A 19 -1.28 -0.15 5.64
CA LEU A 19 0.16 -0.11 5.89
C LEU A 19 0.87 0.33 4.60
N THR A 20 1.52 1.50 4.64
CA THR A 20 2.32 1.99 3.51
C THR A 20 3.80 1.74 3.76
N LEU A 21 4.49 1.12 2.79
CA LEU A 21 5.92 0.80 2.84
C LEU A 21 6.71 1.70 1.88
N GLY A 22 7.95 2.01 2.23
CA GLY A 22 8.85 2.77 1.37
C GLY A 22 10.30 2.78 1.86
N PRO A 23 11.27 3.06 0.97
CA PRO A 23 12.69 2.90 1.26
C PRO A 23 13.27 3.97 2.20
N ASP A 24 12.53 5.06 2.41
CA ASP A 24 12.95 6.18 3.23
C ASP A 24 13.00 5.83 4.73
N GLY A 25 13.88 6.52 5.46
CA GLY A 25 14.03 6.30 6.90
C GLY A 25 12.85 6.86 7.74
N PRO A 26 12.71 6.43 9.01
CA PRO A 26 11.59 6.82 9.87
C PRO A 26 11.34 8.33 10.01
N ARG A 27 12.41 9.14 9.99
CA ARG A 27 12.27 10.62 10.08
C ARG A 27 11.63 11.22 8.84
N ALA A 28 11.99 10.71 7.66
CA ALA A 28 11.43 11.17 6.39
C ALA A 28 9.95 10.76 6.27
N PHE A 29 9.63 9.51 6.66
CA PHE A 29 8.25 9.06 6.80
C PHE A 29 7.43 9.96 7.73
N LYS A 30 7.91 10.17 8.96
CA LYS A 30 7.21 11.02 9.94
C LYS A 30 6.92 12.41 9.39
N ARG A 31 7.93 13.06 8.80
CA ARG A 31 7.78 14.37 8.18
C ARG A 31 6.75 14.35 7.05
N TYR A 32 6.82 13.38 6.13
CA TYR A 32 5.88 13.29 5.02
C TYR A 32 4.44 13.08 5.51
N TRP A 33 4.25 12.25 6.54
CA TRP A 33 2.94 11.99 7.15
C TRP A 33 2.34 13.26 7.75
N GLU A 34 3.13 14.00 8.52
CA GLU A 34 2.72 15.27 9.13
C GLU A 34 2.40 16.34 8.06
N GLU A 35 3.21 16.43 6.99
CA GLU A 35 3.01 17.41 5.92
C GLU A 35 1.82 17.08 4.99
N ASN A 36 1.36 15.83 4.96
CA ASN A 36 0.34 15.34 4.02
C ASN A 36 -0.92 14.79 4.69
N ASP A 37 -1.07 15.03 6.00
CA ASP A 37 -2.19 14.59 6.84
C ASP A 37 -2.53 13.10 6.62
N ILE A 38 -1.51 12.25 6.61
CA ILE A 38 -1.70 10.81 6.33
C ILE A 38 -2.22 10.12 7.60
N PRO A 39 -3.43 9.53 7.57
CA PRO A 39 -4.11 9.06 8.79
C PRO A 39 -3.82 7.60 9.15
N TYR A 40 -2.97 6.90 8.38
CA TYR A 40 -2.67 5.47 8.55
C TYR A 40 -1.18 5.22 8.80
N ILE A 41 -0.77 3.96 8.93
CA ILE A 41 0.59 3.61 9.35
C ILE A 41 1.57 3.67 8.17
N GLY A 42 2.71 4.33 8.39
CA GLY A 42 3.87 4.30 7.52
C GLY A 42 4.98 3.42 8.07
N LEU A 43 5.51 2.51 7.25
CA LEU A 43 6.55 1.56 7.59
C LEU A 43 7.81 1.84 6.74
N ALA A 44 8.88 2.28 7.42
CA ALA A 44 10.17 2.48 6.79
C ALA A 44 10.84 1.12 6.49
N ASP A 45 10.91 0.75 5.22
CA ASP A 45 11.56 -0.46 4.72
C ASP A 45 12.95 -0.13 4.17
N ILE A 46 13.85 0.25 5.06
CA ILE A 46 15.21 0.63 4.70
C ILE A 46 15.91 -0.58 4.04
N LYS A 47 16.47 -0.37 2.84
CA LYS A 47 17.01 -1.41 1.94
C LYS A 47 15.96 -2.33 1.30
N SER A 48 14.68 -1.98 1.39
CA SER A 48 13.58 -2.65 0.67
C SER A 48 13.42 -4.15 0.92
N LYS A 49 13.75 -4.62 2.13
CA LYS A 49 13.73 -6.06 2.44
C LYS A 49 12.32 -6.64 2.41
N ILE A 50 11.34 -5.88 2.90
CA ILE A 50 9.95 -6.29 2.90
C ILE A 50 9.44 -6.28 1.45
N ALA A 51 9.66 -5.19 0.72
CA ALA A 51 9.29 -5.09 -0.69
C ALA A 51 9.87 -6.25 -1.54
N ASP A 52 11.12 -6.65 -1.30
CA ASP A 52 11.75 -7.77 -2.00
C ASP A 52 11.08 -9.12 -1.66
N SER A 53 10.65 -9.32 -0.40
CA SER A 53 9.93 -10.54 -0.01
C SER A 53 8.55 -10.66 -0.67
N PHE A 54 7.96 -9.53 -1.07
CA PHE A 54 6.72 -9.46 -1.86
C PHE A 54 6.97 -9.42 -3.37
N SER A 55 8.20 -9.69 -3.82
CA SER A 55 8.58 -9.68 -5.24
C SER A 55 8.24 -8.38 -5.98
N GLN A 56 8.24 -7.24 -5.29
CA GLN A 56 7.94 -5.94 -5.91
C GLN A 56 9.05 -5.57 -6.91
N GLU A 57 8.67 -5.37 -8.18
CA GLU A 57 9.62 -5.14 -9.28
C GLU A 57 10.47 -3.88 -9.06
N VAL A 58 11.76 -3.99 -9.39
CA VAL A 58 12.66 -2.83 -9.58
C VAL A 58 13.02 -2.75 -11.05
N ASN A 59 12.69 -1.63 -11.66
CA ASN A 59 12.93 -1.37 -13.07
C ASN A 59 13.71 -0.08 -13.25
N LEU A 60 15.01 -0.21 -13.58
CA LEU A 60 15.92 0.92 -13.77
C LEU A 60 15.51 1.79 -14.98
N PHE A 61 14.87 1.22 -15.99
CA PHE A 61 14.33 1.97 -17.13
C PHE A 61 13.05 2.74 -16.78
N LYS A 62 12.37 2.37 -15.68
CA LYS A 62 11.17 3.04 -15.15
C LYS A 62 11.44 3.83 -13.86
N LEU A 63 12.70 4.21 -13.63
CA LEU A 63 13.13 5.11 -12.53
C LEU A 63 12.96 4.53 -11.11
N GLY A 64 13.05 3.21 -10.94
CA GLY A 64 13.22 2.58 -9.64
C GLY A 64 12.20 1.48 -9.34
N ARG A 65 11.70 1.45 -8.11
CA ARG A 65 10.78 0.41 -7.65
C ARG A 65 9.37 0.71 -8.13
N MET A 66 8.75 -0.25 -8.81
CA MET A 66 7.39 -0.13 -9.36
C MET A 66 6.34 -0.15 -8.24
N PRO A 67 5.20 0.53 -8.39
CA PRO A 67 4.11 0.44 -7.42
C PRO A 67 3.62 -1.00 -7.25
N ALA A 68 3.27 -1.36 -6.03
CA ALA A 68 2.55 -2.59 -5.74
C ALA A 68 1.53 -2.36 -4.62
N LEU A 69 0.40 -3.07 -4.68
CA LEU A 69 -0.67 -3.03 -3.69
C LEU A 69 -1.13 -4.45 -3.39
N PHE A 70 -1.29 -4.76 -2.11
CA PHE A 70 -1.74 -6.07 -1.65
C PHE A 70 -2.92 -5.90 -0.69
N VAL A 71 -3.90 -6.79 -0.80
CA VAL A 71 -4.91 -7.00 0.25
C VAL A 71 -4.62 -8.35 0.89
N ILE A 72 -4.32 -8.32 2.18
CA ILE A 72 -3.99 -9.50 2.97
C ILE A 72 -5.09 -9.66 4.03
N ASP A 73 -5.71 -10.84 4.11
CA ASP A 73 -6.71 -11.11 5.13
C ASP A 73 -6.09 -11.39 6.51
N LYS A 74 -6.95 -11.58 7.51
CA LYS A 74 -6.52 -11.80 8.91
C LYS A 74 -5.81 -13.13 9.13
N GLU A 75 -5.92 -14.08 8.21
CA GLU A 75 -5.18 -15.35 8.24
C GLU A 75 -3.81 -15.23 7.56
N GLY A 76 -3.49 -14.04 7.01
CA GLY A 76 -2.23 -13.77 6.33
C GLY A 76 -2.24 -14.19 4.85
N ILE A 77 -3.40 -14.48 4.27
CA ILE A 77 -3.53 -14.88 2.87
C ILE A 77 -3.65 -13.64 2.00
N ILE A 78 -2.86 -13.58 0.92
CA ILE A 78 -2.99 -12.54 -0.10
C ILE A 78 -4.26 -12.81 -0.91
N ARG A 79 -5.26 -11.93 -0.77
CA ARG A 79 -6.55 -12.00 -1.46
C ARG A 79 -6.59 -11.15 -2.73
N TYR A 80 -5.67 -10.21 -2.85
CA TYR A 80 -5.43 -9.40 -4.05
C TYR A 80 -3.98 -8.94 -4.10
N ALA A 81 -3.41 -8.93 -5.29
CA ALA A 81 -2.09 -8.39 -5.57
C ALA A 81 -2.12 -7.63 -6.89
N HIS A 82 -1.70 -6.37 -6.85
CA HIS A 82 -1.44 -5.55 -8.03
C HIS A 82 0.05 -5.24 -8.09
N TYR A 83 0.66 -5.57 -9.22
CA TYR A 83 2.02 -5.16 -9.57
C TYR A 83 1.90 -4.17 -10.73
N GLY A 84 2.28 -2.91 -10.53
CA GLY A 84 2.05 -1.86 -11.51
C GLY A 84 3.00 -1.94 -12.70
N ASP A 85 2.46 -1.81 -13.91
CA ASP A 85 3.22 -1.76 -15.16
C ASP A 85 3.87 -0.39 -15.42
N SER A 86 3.42 0.65 -14.72
CA SER A 86 3.98 2.02 -14.78
C SER A 86 3.94 2.70 -13.41
N MET A 87 4.64 3.83 -13.26
CA MET A 87 4.63 4.57 -11.99
C MET A 87 3.25 5.15 -11.62
N SER A 88 2.39 5.35 -12.61
CA SER A 88 1.00 5.80 -12.43
C SER A 88 0.00 4.66 -12.38
N ASP A 89 0.44 3.42 -12.61
CA ASP A 89 -0.43 2.24 -12.56
C ASP A 89 -0.65 1.83 -11.10
N ILE A 90 -1.63 2.47 -10.49
CA ILE A 90 -2.04 2.27 -9.11
C ILE A 90 -3.56 2.05 -9.12
N PRO A 91 -4.08 0.97 -8.49
CA PRO A 91 -5.51 0.70 -8.45
C PRO A 91 -6.29 1.82 -7.77
N GLU A 92 -7.51 2.08 -8.23
CA GLU A 92 -8.42 3.03 -7.59
C GLU A 92 -8.90 2.50 -6.22
N ASN A 93 -9.15 3.39 -5.27
CA ASN A 93 -9.61 2.99 -3.92
C ASN A 93 -10.88 2.14 -3.98
N SER A 94 -11.79 2.44 -4.92
CA SER A 94 -13.04 1.69 -5.10
C SER A 94 -12.82 0.22 -5.44
N GLU A 95 -11.77 -0.10 -6.22
CA GLU A 95 -11.42 -1.48 -6.57
C GLU A 95 -10.95 -2.24 -5.34
N VAL A 96 -10.05 -1.63 -4.56
CA VAL A 96 -9.52 -2.23 -3.33
C VAL A 96 -10.62 -2.43 -2.28
N LEU A 97 -11.52 -1.46 -2.11
CA LEU A 97 -12.66 -1.56 -1.21
C LEU A 97 -13.60 -2.71 -1.60
N GLU A 98 -13.78 -2.97 -2.90
CA GLU A 98 -14.63 -4.07 -3.36
C GLU A 98 -14.02 -5.44 -3.03
N VAL A 99 -12.71 -5.61 -3.22
CA VAL A 99 -11.99 -6.82 -2.78
C VAL A 99 -12.21 -7.06 -1.28
N ILE A 100 -12.08 -6.03 -0.45
CA ILE A 100 -12.23 -6.16 1.01
C ILE A 100 -13.66 -6.59 1.39
N LYS A 101 -14.69 -6.05 0.72
CA LYS A 101 -16.09 -6.46 0.96
C LYS A 101 -16.33 -7.92 0.61
N GLN A 102 -15.71 -8.42 -0.45
CA GLN A 102 -15.83 -9.83 -0.86
C GLN A 102 -15.24 -10.76 0.20
N ILE A 103 -14.08 -10.43 0.77
CA ILE A 103 -13.46 -11.22 1.86
C ILE A 103 -14.37 -11.29 3.09
N LYS A 104 -15.04 -10.18 3.44
CA LYS A 104 -15.96 -10.12 4.60
C LYS A 104 -17.26 -10.91 4.41
N SER A 105 -17.58 -11.29 3.18
CA SER A 105 -18.82 -12.01 2.87
C SER A 105 -18.65 -13.53 2.97
N ASP A 106 -17.42 -14.01 3.15
CA ASP A 106 -17.04 -15.41 3.44
C ASP A 106 -17.15 -15.71 4.96
#